data_AF-A0A521QMT7-F1
#
_entry.id   AF-A0A521QMT7-F1
#
_cell.length_a   1.000
_cell.length_b   1.000
_cell.length_c   1.000
_cell.angle_alpha   90.00
_cell.angle_beta   90.00
_cell.angle_gamma   90.00
#
_symmetry.space_group_name_H-M   'P 1'
#
loop_
_entity.id
_entity.type
_entity.pdbx_description
1 polymer ?
#
loop_
_entity_poly.entity_id
_entity_poly.type
_entity_poly.pdbx_seq_one_letter_code
_entity_poly.pdbx_strand_id
1 'polypeptide(L)'
;MTAGPTRTDLKRNWRAIAAAVILGAVFAVGLLWPLYESATTAGPTVGEKLIALRTDRAALQARADGVARVELLHALRVASQLTDTLIARDEGHRERAFERLPERRRQSFAELDALNAALRDALERPGEGARLAVGQVAVQAMSEIERFAAAGDGPVVLSYTPRFVPPRHATAELSLPPGQSVPPLTDGTLRLDQSRGRGEGSTQPTVPRYVPPFAAPGGEDPPVEVEVVGLHLATGRSAAPILTIGAWRGEATVTPERLRFSVPRSVFPTDAARTRFTTGSLALRHASRAVTFQLLFTVLPDRPGSFAFDQRIRTTELETNTQVSPEILARAPAGETRTVRRCFDPPPGWRFDSEKRRVVIVERLGWVDDTPDETMNAGAVEFVTPESPDQICLAVIARPVNKEARTATIGRFETTLVRDKPVESVVQSGIRALDWHEPARLAIEPGMTEWKLYLRLLDEIDREYGGKADAGAPPSGIPFLRITIEDDGRMLVLQADPTAGP
;
A
#
# COMPACT_ATOMS: atom_id res chain seq x y z
N MET A 1 -24.75 -54.35 -96.66
CA MET A 1 -23.35 -54.59 -96.26
C MET A 1 -22.92 -53.45 -95.35
N THR A 2 -22.71 -53.75 -94.07
CA THR A 2 -22.30 -52.82 -93.02
C THR A 2 -20.80 -52.54 -93.13
N ALA A 3 -20.40 -51.30 -93.44
CA ALA A 3 -19.01 -50.87 -93.37
C ALA A 3 -18.69 -50.47 -91.92
N GLY A 4 -17.92 -51.32 -91.22
CA GLY A 4 -17.42 -51.02 -89.88
C GLY A 4 -16.34 -49.93 -89.92
N PRO A 5 -16.19 -49.12 -88.86
CA PRO A 5 -15.21 -48.05 -88.83
C PRO A 5 -13.78 -48.63 -88.76
N THR A 6 -12.91 -48.14 -89.64
CA THR A 6 -11.49 -48.51 -89.72
C THR A 6 -10.71 -48.09 -88.47
N ARG A 7 -9.85 -48.99 -88.00
CA ARG A 7 -9.01 -48.91 -86.79
C ARG A 7 -8.11 -47.65 -86.69
N THR A 8 -7.97 -46.89 -87.76
CA THR A 8 -7.20 -45.65 -87.89
C THR A 8 -7.93 -44.41 -87.36
N ASP A 9 -9.26 -44.32 -87.48
CA ASP A 9 -10.03 -43.18 -86.96
C ASP A 9 -10.17 -43.22 -85.43
N LEU A 10 -10.21 -44.43 -84.86
CA LEU A 10 -10.29 -44.62 -83.41
C LEU A 10 -9.05 -44.07 -82.69
N LYS A 11 -7.85 -44.24 -83.29
CA LYS A 11 -6.57 -43.75 -82.73
C LYS A 11 -6.44 -42.23 -82.83
N ARG A 12 -6.96 -41.61 -83.89
CA ARG A 12 -6.92 -40.14 -84.07
C ARG A 12 -7.91 -39.44 -83.13
N ASN A 13 -9.10 -40.01 -82.97
CA ASN A 13 -10.09 -39.52 -82.02
C ASN A 13 -9.60 -39.69 -80.56
N TRP A 14 -8.93 -40.80 -80.23
CA TRP A 14 -8.32 -40.97 -78.91
C TRP A 14 -7.21 -39.96 -78.60
N ARG A 15 -6.39 -39.60 -79.59
CA ARG A 15 -5.35 -38.56 -79.41
C ARG A 15 -5.96 -37.16 -79.27
N ALA A 16 -7.03 -36.86 -79.99
CA ALA A 16 -7.75 -35.59 -79.85
C ALA A 16 -8.46 -35.48 -78.49
N ILE A 17 -9.07 -36.57 -78.02
CA ILE A 17 -9.69 -36.64 -76.69
C ILE A 17 -8.62 -36.54 -75.60
N ALA A 18 -7.51 -37.26 -75.73
CA ALA A 18 -6.40 -37.16 -74.77
C ALA A 18 -5.80 -35.74 -74.73
N ALA A 19 -5.62 -35.10 -75.89
CA ALA A 19 -5.16 -33.71 -75.95
C ALA A 19 -6.16 -32.75 -75.30
N ALA A 20 -7.47 -32.92 -75.54
CA ALA A 20 -8.50 -32.09 -74.93
C ALA A 20 -8.61 -32.30 -73.41
N VAL A 21 -8.44 -33.53 -72.93
CA VAL A 21 -8.40 -33.86 -71.50
C VAL A 21 -7.15 -33.27 -70.84
N ILE A 22 -5.99 -33.34 -71.49
CA ILE A 22 -4.76 -32.72 -71.00
C ILE A 22 -4.89 -31.20 -70.97
N LEU A 23 -5.42 -30.59 -72.04
CA LEU A 23 -5.62 -29.13 -72.09
C LEU A 23 -6.62 -28.68 -71.04
N GLY A 24 -7.72 -29.42 -70.87
CA GLY A 24 -8.72 -29.18 -69.83
C GLY A 24 -8.17 -29.37 -68.42
N ALA A 25 -7.32 -30.38 -68.19
CA ALA A 25 -6.66 -30.61 -66.92
C ALA A 25 -5.63 -29.51 -66.61
N VAL A 26 -4.85 -29.06 -67.59
CA VAL A 26 -3.89 -27.95 -67.44
C VAL A 26 -4.62 -26.63 -67.20
N PHE A 27 -5.75 -26.39 -67.87
CA PHE A 27 -6.57 -25.20 -67.67
C PHE A 27 -7.29 -25.23 -66.31
N ALA A 28 -7.80 -26.39 -65.89
CA ALA A 28 -8.38 -26.60 -64.58
C ALA A 28 -7.33 -26.45 -63.46
N VAL A 29 -6.12 -26.98 -63.65
CA VAL A 29 -4.99 -26.77 -62.73
C VAL A 29 -4.59 -25.29 -62.72
N GLY A 30 -4.53 -24.60 -63.85
CA GLY A 30 -4.23 -23.16 -63.91
C GLY A 30 -5.28 -22.26 -63.24
N LEU A 31 -6.56 -22.65 -63.29
CA LEU A 31 -7.67 -21.96 -62.60
C LEU A 31 -7.77 -22.33 -61.12
N LEU A 32 -7.46 -23.57 -60.75
CA LEU A 32 -7.51 -24.05 -59.37
C LEU A 32 -6.21 -23.75 -58.60
N TRP A 33 -5.06 -23.54 -59.26
CA TRP A 33 -3.79 -23.19 -58.62
C TRP A 33 -3.88 -21.91 -57.77
N PRO A 34 -4.44 -20.78 -58.24
CA PRO A 34 -4.62 -19.60 -57.38
C PRO A 34 -5.62 -19.83 -56.24
N LEU A 35 -6.62 -20.70 -56.42
CA LEU A 35 -7.55 -21.11 -55.35
C LEU A 35 -6.90 -22.05 -54.34
N TYR A 36 -5.99 -22.92 -54.79
CA TYR A 36 -5.24 -23.87 -53.97
C TYR A 36 -4.10 -23.19 -53.21
N GLU A 37 -3.38 -22.23 -53.82
CA GLU A 37 -2.44 -21.34 -53.11
C GLU A 37 -3.15 -20.50 -52.04
N SER A 38 -4.41 -20.13 -52.27
CA SER A 38 -5.24 -19.46 -51.27
C SER A 38 -5.64 -20.37 -50.11
N ALA A 39 -5.72 -21.69 -50.33
CA ALA A 39 -6.12 -22.68 -49.33
C ALA A 39 -4.94 -23.33 -48.58
N THR A 40 -3.73 -23.36 -49.17
CA THR A 40 -2.57 -24.11 -48.63
C THR A 40 -1.43 -23.24 -48.09
N THR A 41 -1.55 -21.91 -48.11
CA THR A 41 -0.65 -20.96 -47.41
C THR A 41 -1.26 -20.49 -46.08
N ALA A 42 -1.71 -21.44 -45.25
CA ALA A 42 -2.49 -21.17 -44.04
C ALA A 42 -1.64 -20.61 -42.87
N GLY A 43 -1.13 -19.39 -43.03
CA GLY A 43 -0.78 -18.52 -41.91
C GLY A 43 -2.06 -17.92 -41.29
N PRO A 44 -2.00 -17.42 -40.05
CA PRO A 44 -3.18 -16.86 -39.39
C PRO A 44 -3.76 -15.69 -40.18
N THR A 45 -5.08 -15.53 -40.15
CA THR A 45 -5.75 -14.37 -40.73
C THR A 45 -5.56 -13.14 -39.84
N VAL A 46 -5.76 -11.95 -40.40
CA VAL A 46 -5.77 -10.70 -39.62
C VAL A 46 -6.84 -10.76 -38.53
N GLY A 47 -8.01 -11.32 -38.84
CA GLY A 47 -9.09 -11.51 -37.87
C GLY A 47 -8.71 -12.40 -36.68
N GLU A 48 -8.03 -13.51 -36.94
CA GLU A 48 -7.53 -14.40 -35.88
C GLU A 48 -6.50 -13.68 -35.00
N LYS A 49 -5.60 -12.89 -35.59
CA LYS A 49 -4.64 -12.06 -34.83
C LYS A 49 -5.35 -11.02 -33.97
N LEU A 50 -6.35 -10.30 -34.51
CA LEU A 50 -7.11 -9.31 -33.74
C LEU A 50 -7.92 -9.95 -32.58
N ILE A 51 -8.46 -11.15 -32.77
CA ILE A 51 -9.13 -11.90 -31.69
C ILE A 51 -8.14 -12.33 -30.62
N ALA A 52 -6.96 -12.84 -31.02
CA ALA A 52 -5.91 -13.21 -30.09
C ALA A 52 -5.48 -12.02 -29.23
N LEU A 53 -5.26 -10.85 -29.84
CA LEU A 53 -4.91 -9.61 -29.12
C LEU A 53 -6.00 -9.17 -28.12
N ARG A 54 -7.28 -9.25 -28.49
CA ARG A 54 -8.38 -8.96 -27.53
C ARG A 54 -8.38 -9.92 -26.36
N THR A 55 -8.09 -11.19 -26.62
CA THR A 55 -8.04 -12.26 -25.61
C THR A 55 -6.86 -12.05 -24.67
N ASP A 56 -5.68 -11.77 -25.22
CA ASP A 56 -4.45 -11.47 -24.46
C ASP A 56 -4.65 -10.23 -23.57
N ARG A 57 -5.24 -9.17 -24.10
CA ARG A 57 -5.60 -7.98 -23.30
C ARG A 57 -6.47 -8.35 -22.10
N ALA A 58 -7.56 -9.09 -22.33
CA ALA A 58 -8.47 -9.49 -21.26
C ALA A 58 -7.77 -10.37 -20.22
N ALA A 59 -6.90 -11.28 -20.66
CA ALA A 59 -6.12 -12.15 -19.78
C ALA A 59 -5.12 -11.37 -18.93
N LEU A 60 -4.38 -10.42 -19.53
CA LEU A 60 -3.44 -9.55 -18.82
C LEU A 60 -4.15 -8.68 -17.78
N GLN A 61 -5.29 -8.08 -18.15
CA GLN A 61 -6.09 -7.27 -17.23
C GLN A 61 -6.68 -8.10 -16.08
N ALA A 62 -7.13 -9.33 -16.35
CA ALA A 62 -7.67 -10.23 -15.33
C ALA A 62 -6.61 -10.76 -14.37
N ARG A 63 -5.36 -10.93 -14.83
CA ARG A 63 -4.23 -11.40 -14.02
C ARG A 63 -3.58 -10.29 -13.19
N ALA A 64 -3.80 -9.02 -13.53
CA ALA A 64 -3.22 -7.90 -12.79
C ALA A 64 -3.74 -7.87 -11.34
N ASP A 65 -2.83 -8.04 -10.38
CA ASP A 65 -3.07 -7.86 -8.95
C ASP A 65 -3.13 -6.36 -8.56
N GLY A 66 -3.36 -6.05 -7.28
CA GLY A 66 -3.49 -4.66 -6.84
C GLY A 66 -2.28 -3.79 -7.15
N VAL A 67 -1.06 -4.34 -7.04
CA VAL A 67 0.19 -3.64 -7.39
C VAL A 67 0.23 -3.36 -8.88
N ALA A 68 0.02 -4.38 -9.73
CA ALA A 68 0.04 -4.25 -11.18
C ALA A 68 -1.05 -3.31 -11.71
N ARG A 69 -2.25 -3.30 -11.09
CA ARG A 69 -3.36 -2.40 -11.46
C ARG A 69 -3.04 -0.92 -11.21
N VAL A 70 -2.06 -0.62 -10.37
CA VAL A 70 -1.56 0.74 -10.11
C VAL A 70 -0.32 1.01 -10.95
N GLU A 71 0.71 0.17 -10.81
CA GLU A 71 2.05 0.44 -11.34
C GLU A 71 2.19 0.14 -12.85
N LEU A 72 1.43 -0.80 -13.40
CA LEU A 72 1.45 -1.15 -14.84
C LEU A 72 0.28 -0.53 -15.62
N LEU A 73 -0.55 0.30 -14.99
CA LEU A 73 -1.76 0.86 -15.59
C LEU A 73 -1.48 1.60 -16.90
N HIS A 74 -0.41 2.40 -16.96
CA HIS A 74 -0.08 3.14 -18.17
C HIS A 74 0.15 2.20 -19.35
N ALA A 75 1.01 1.18 -19.19
CA ALA A 75 1.31 0.21 -20.22
C ALA A 75 0.09 -0.63 -20.65
N LEU A 76 -0.74 -1.05 -19.69
CA LEU A 76 -2.01 -1.75 -19.98
C LEU A 76 -2.97 -0.88 -20.80
N ARG A 77 -3.01 0.43 -20.55
CA ARG A 77 -3.80 1.38 -21.32
C ARG A 77 -3.24 1.58 -22.72
N VAL A 78 -1.92 1.75 -22.87
CA VAL A 78 -1.27 1.85 -24.19
C VAL A 78 -1.55 0.60 -25.03
N ALA A 79 -1.37 -0.60 -24.45
CA ALA A 79 -1.67 -1.86 -25.12
C ALA A 79 -3.14 -1.93 -25.57
N SER A 80 -4.07 -1.49 -24.72
CA SER A 80 -5.51 -1.45 -25.04
C SER A 80 -5.81 -0.47 -26.18
N GLN A 81 -5.23 0.73 -26.15
CA GLN A 81 -5.41 1.76 -27.17
C GLN A 81 -4.84 1.31 -28.53
N LEU A 82 -3.64 0.72 -28.54
CA LEU A 82 -3.04 0.19 -29.78
C LEU A 82 -3.85 -0.97 -30.33
N THR A 83 -4.32 -1.89 -29.47
CA THR A 83 -5.23 -2.98 -29.87
C THR A 83 -6.48 -2.44 -30.56
N ASP A 84 -7.17 -1.47 -29.95
CA ASP A 84 -8.39 -0.90 -30.50
C ASP A 84 -8.13 -0.09 -31.78
N THR A 85 -6.98 0.56 -31.90
CA THR A 85 -6.55 1.27 -33.11
C THR A 85 -6.31 0.30 -34.27
N LEU A 86 -5.63 -0.82 -34.04
CA LEU A 86 -5.42 -1.87 -35.03
C LEU A 86 -6.73 -2.52 -35.46
N ILE A 87 -7.63 -2.78 -34.50
CA ILE A 87 -9.00 -3.24 -34.79
C ILE A 87 -9.72 -2.25 -35.70
N ALA A 88 -9.77 -0.97 -35.31
CA ALA A 88 -10.48 0.05 -36.06
C ALA A 88 -10.01 0.16 -37.51
N ARG A 89 -8.68 0.03 -37.71
CA ARG A 89 -8.03 0.17 -39.01
C ARG A 89 -8.16 -1.08 -39.88
N ASP A 90 -7.92 -2.26 -39.33
CA ASP A 90 -7.75 -3.49 -40.12
C ASP A 90 -8.98 -4.43 -40.09
N GLU A 91 -10.09 -4.04 -39.43
CA GLU A 91 -11.36 -4.81 -39.49
C GLU A 91 -11.84 -5.04 -40.93
N GLY A 92 -11.60 -4.08 -41.84
CA GLY A 92 -11.92 -4.21 -43.27
C GLY A 92 -11.07 -5.23 -44.03
N HIS A 93 -10.00 -5.74 -43.42
CA HIS A 93 -9.06 -6.71 -44.00
C HIS A 93 -9.04 -8.04 -43.23
N ARG A 94 -10.06 -8.30 -42.41
CA ARG A 94 -10.13 -9.44 -41.48
C ARG A 94 -9.82 -10.80 -42.11
N GLU A 95 -10.31 -11.04 -43.32
CA GLU A 95 -10.17 -12.32 -44.03
C GLU A 95 -8.82 -12.47 -44.74
N ARG A 96 -8.01 -11.40 -44.81
CA ARG A 96 -6.70 -11.43 -45.46
C ARG A 96 -5.73 -12.26 -44.61
N ALA A 97 -4.87 -13.04 -45.28
CA ALA A 97 -3.73 -13.68 -44.62
C ALA A 97 -2.79 -12.62 -44.03
N PHE A 98 -2.38 -12.80 -42.77
CA PHE A 98 -1.57 -11.82 -42.05
C PHE A 98 -0.24 -11.51 -42.75
N GLU A 99 0.42 -12.52 -43.30
CA GLU A 99 1.70 -12.36 -44.04
C GLU A 99 1.58 -11.50 -45.30
N ARG A 100 0.37 -11.34 -45.84
CA ARG A 100 0.11 -10.50 -47.01
C ARG A 100 -0.10 -9.03 -46.63
N LEU A 101 -0.08 -8.67 -45.34
CA LEU A 101 -0.11 -7.28 -44.91
C LEU A 101 1.23 -6.59 -45.22
N PRO A 102 1.22 -5.28 -45.56
CA PRO A 102 2.44 -4.50 -45.68
C PRO A 102 3.31 -4.66 -44.43
N GLU A 103 4.63 -4.72 -44.62
CA GLU A 103 5.61 -4.89 -43.53
C GLU A 103 5.41 -3.88 -42.40
N ARG A 104 5.18 -2.61 -42.75
CA ARG A 104 4.88 -1.55 -41.78
C ARG A 104 3.66 -1.86 -40.90
N ARG A 105 2.63 -2.52 -41.43
CA ARG A 105 1.46 -2.92 -40.62
C ARG A 105 1.79 -4.10 -39.74
N ARG A 106 2.53 -5.09 -40.26
CA ARG A 106 3.00 -6.22 -39.44
C ARG A 106 3.89 -5.76 -38.28
N GLN A 107 4.69 -4.70 -38.47
CA GLN A 107 5.48 -4.08 -37.41
C GLN A 107 4.60 -3.61 -36.23
N SER A 108 3.48 -2.92 -36.50
CA SER A 108 2.59 -2.44 -35.42
C SER A 108 1.98 -3.57 -34.59
N PHE A 109 1.70 -4.73 -35.20
CA PHE A 109 1.31 -5.94 -34.48
C PHE A 109 2.47 -6.51 -33.65
N ALA A 110 3.69 -6.51 -34.19
CA ALA A 110 4.88 -6.98 -33.48
C ALA A 110 5.21 -6.11 -32.26
N GLU A 111 5.07 -4.78 -32.35
CA GLU A 111 5.25 -3.86 -31.21
C GLU A 111 4.24 -4.14 -30.09
N LEU A 112 2.97 -4.42 -30.46
CA LEU A 112 1.94 -4.79 -29.50
C LEU A 112 2.21 -6.17 -28.88
N ASP A 113 2.63 -7.15 -29.67
CA ASP A 113 3.02 -8.48 -29.18
C ASP A 113 4.20 -8.38 -28.20
N ALA A 114 5.19 -7.53 -28.48
CA ALA A 114 6.32 -7.25 -27.58
C ALA A 114 5.85 -6.59 -26.27
N LEU A 115 4.94 -5.62 -26.33
CA LEU A 115 4.36 -5.00 -25.14
C LEU A 115 3.56 -6.01 -24.30
N ASN A 116 2.74 -6.84 -24.93
CA ASN A 116 1.96 -7.89 -24.25
C ASN A 116 2.86 -8.94 -23.61
N ALA A 117 3.97 -9.31 -24.26
CA ALA A 117 4.97 -10.21 -23.69
C ALA A 117 5.66 -9.58 -22.47
N ALA A 118 6.11 -8.33 -22.57
CA ALA A 118 6.72 -7.61 -21.45
C ALA A 118 5.75 -7.47 -20.26
N LEU A 119 4.47 -7.18 -20.53
CA LEU A 119 3.42 -7.13 -19.51
C LEU A 119 3.22 -8.48 -18.84
N ARG A 120 3.19 -9.58 -19.62
CA ARG A 120 3.07 -10.94 -19.10
C ARG A 120 4.24 -11.29 -18.19
N ASP A 121 5.47 -11.01 -18.62
CA ASP A 121 6.68 -11.26 -17.85
C ASP A 121 6.70 -10.45 -16.55
N ALA A 122 6.26 -9.18 -16.59
CA ALA A 122 6.17 -8.33 -15.40
C ALA A 122 5.10 -8.78 -14.41
N LEU A 123 4.00 -9.37 -14.89
CA LEU A 123 2.97 -9.98 -14.03
C LEU A 123 3.45 -11.30 -13.41
N GLU A 124 4.26 -12.08 -14.14
CA GLU A 124 4.82 -13.35 -13.63
C GLU A 124 6.00 -13.13 -12.67
N ARG A 125 6.79 -12.09 -12.90
CA ARG A 125 7.99 -11.75 -12.11
C ARG A 125 7.99 -10.25 -11.79
N PRO A 126 7.20 -9.82 -10.80
CA PRO A 126 7.10 -8.41 -10.44
C PRO A 126 8.43 -7.90 -9.87
N GLY A 127 8.81 -6.68 -10.28
CA GLY A 127 10.03 -6.02 -9.81
C GLY A 127 10.28 -4.70 -10.52
N GLU A 128 11.16 -3.87 -9.96
CA GLU A 128 11.49 -2.55 -10.52
C GLU A 128 12.05 -2.63 -11.95
N GLY A 129 12.97 -3.56 -12.20
CA GLY A 129 13.50 -3.79 -13.55
C GLY A 129 12.44 -4.19 -14.57
N ALA A 130 11.47 -5.02 -14.18
CA ALA A 130 10.36 -5.42 -15.05
C ALA A 130 9.43 -4.24 -15.37
N ARG A 131 9.14 -3.39 -14.36
CA ARG A 131 8.34 -2.17 -14.55
C ARG A 131 9.01 -1.19 -15.52
N LEU A 132 10.32 -0.96 -15.36
CA LEU A 132 11.08 -0.10 -16.24
C LEU A 132 11.13 -0.65 -17.68
N ALA A 133 11.33 -1.96 -17.84
CA ALA A 133 11.33 -2.62 -19.15
C ALA A 133 9.97 -2.46 -19.85
N VAL A 134 8.87 -2.74 -19.14
CA VAL A 134 7.51 -2.52 -19.68
C VAL A 134 7.28 -1.06 -20.04
N GLY A 135 7.75 -0.12 -19.22
CA GLY A 135 7.66 1.31 -19.50
C GLY A 135 8.37 1.70 -20.80
N GLN A 136 9.57 1.18 -21.05
CA GLN A 136 10.31 1.44 -22.30
C GLN A 136 9.57 0.92 -23.53
N VAL A 137 9.03 -0.30 -23.46
CA VAL A 137 8.27 -0.90 -24.56
C VAL A 137 6.93 -0.16 -24.76
N ALA A 138 6.30 0.31 -23.69
CA ALA A 138 5.07 1.11 -23.77
C ALA A 138 5.31 2.44 -24.49
N VAL A 139 6.47 3.09 -24.32
CA VAL A 139 6.84 4.29 -25.08
C VAL A 139 6.94 3.99 -26.58
N GLN A 140 7.53 2.85 -26.95
CA GLN A 140 7.60 2.42 -28.36
C GLN A 140 6.20 2.17 -28.93
N ALA A 141 5.33 1.47 -28.21
CA ALA A 141 3.95 1.24 -28.61
C ALA A 141 3.13 2.55 -28.71
N MET A 142 3.35 3.52 -27.82
CA MET A 142 2.71 4.83 -27.91
C MET A 142 3.15 5.59 -29.17
N SER A 143 4.44 5.50 -29.54
CA SER A 143 4.92 6.09 -30.80
C SER A 143 4.25 5.51 -32.04
N GLU A 144 3.76 4.27 -31.98
CA GLU A 144 2.95 3.68 -33.06
C GLU A 144 1.56 4.30 -33.12
N ILE A 145 0.91 4.51 -31.97
CA ILE A 145 -0.38 5.20 -31.89
C ILE A 145 -0.27 6.62 -32.47
N GLU A 146 0.79 7.35 -32.12
CA GLU A 146 1.06 8.69 -32.67
C GLU A 146 1.31 8.65 -34.18
N ARG A 147 2.00 7.63 -34.69
CA ARG A 147 2.17 7.42 -36.13
C ARG A 147 0.85 7.13 -36.84
N PHE A 148 -0.05 6.35 -36.23
CA PHE A 148 -1.41 6.15 -36.74
C PHE A 148 -2.17 7.47 -36.83
N ALA A 149 -2.09 8.28 -35.79
CA ALA A 149 -2.67 9.62 -35.74
C ALA A 149 -2.12 10.52 -36.86
N ALA A 150 -0.80 10.56 -37.08
CA ALA A 150 -0.16 11.37 -38.11
C ALA A 150 -0.50 10.93 -39.54
N ALA A 151 -0.80 9.64 -39.76
CA ALA A 151 -1.18 9.13 -41.07
C ALA A 151 -2.61 9.52 -41.48
N GLY A 152 -3.48 9.91 -40.53
CA GLY A 152 -4.87 10.31 -40.81
C GLY A 152 -5.79 9.16 -41.21
N ASP A 153 -5.41 7.91 -40.90
CA ASP A 153 -6.06 6.69 -41.38
C ASP A 153 -7.29 6.24 -40.57
N GLY A 154 -7.90 7.12 -39.77
CA GLY A 154 -9.10 6.83 -38.98
C GLY A 154 -9.12 7.47 -37.59
N PRO A 155 -10.14 7.15 -36.76
CA PRO A 155 -10.20 7.63 -35.39
C PRO A 155 -9.08 7.01 -34.54
N VAL A 156 -8.42 7.83 -33.72
CA VAL A 156 -7.35 7.40 -32.81
C VAL A 156 -7.54 8.05 -31.44
N VAL A 157 -7.52 7.25 -30.38
CA VAL A 157 -7.53 7.73 -28.99
C VAL A 157 -6.10 7.80 -28.48
N LEU A 158 -5.61 9.02 -28.24
CA LEU A 158 -4.25 9.28 -27.77
C LEU A 158 -4.15 9.15 -26.25
N SER A 159 -5.12 9.70 -25.52
CA SER A 159 -5.18 9.61 -24.06
C SER A 159 -6.60 9.82 -23.54
N TYR A 160 -6.81 9.51 -22.26
CA TYR A 160 -8.08 9.80 -21.59
C TYR A 160 -7.89 9.96 -20.08
N THR A 161 -8.74 10.75 -19.45
CA THR A 161 -8.76 10.95 -17.99
C THR A 161 -10.13 10.56 -17.43
N PRO A 162 -10.21 10.23 -16.13
CA PRO A 162 -9.08 10.02 -15.22
C PRO A 162 -8.35 8.69 -15.49
N ARG A 163 -7.17 8.51 -14.91
CA ARG A 163 -6.50 7.20 -14.82
C ARG A 163 -7.10 6.36 -13.69
N PHE A 164 -7.31 7.03 -12.56
CA PHE A 164 -7.89 6.47 -11.35
C PHE A 164 -9.23 7.13 -11.08
N VAL A 165 -10.29 6.34 -10.97
CA VAL A 165 -11.60 6.85 -10.53
C VAL A 165 -11.52 7.04 -9.02
N PRO A 166 -11.82 8.24 -8.48
CA PRO A 166 -11.68 8.53 -7.06
C PRO A 166 -12.56 7.60 -6.20
N PRO A 167 -12.24 7.41 -4.92
CA PRO A 167 -13.13 6.71 -3.98
C PRO A 167 -14.47 7.43 -3.88
N ARG A 168 -15.50 6.73 -3.39
CA ARG A 168 -16.75 7.41 -3.03
C ARG A 168 -16.51 8.26 -1.79
N HIS A 169 -17.24 9.36 -1.65
CA HIS A 169 -17.35 10.03 -0.36
C HIS A 169 -18.16 9.09 0.54
N ALA A 170 -17.48 8.23 1.29
CA ALA A 170 -18.15 7.39 2.25
C ALA A 170 -18.88 8.28 3.27
N THR A 171 -20.18 8.05 3.47
CA THR A 171 -20.84 8.38 4.74
C THR A 171 -19.98 7.76 5.83
N ALA A 172 -19.47 8.60 6.75
CA ALA A 172 -18.67 8.16 7.88
C ALA A 172 -19.37 7.03 8.64
N GLU A 173 -19.08 5.77 8.27
CA GLU A 173 -19.48 4.61 9.05
C GLU A 173 -18.54 4.58 10.25
N LEU A 174 -19.04 5.07 11.38
CA LEU A 174 -18.46 4.88 12.70
C LEU A 174 -18.23 3.38 12.92
N SER A 175 -17.00 2.93 12.63
CA SER A 175 -16.55 1.60 13.00
C SER A 175 -16.35 1.59 14.51
N LEU A 176 -17.38 1.16 15.25
CA LEU A 176 -17.23 0.87 16.67
C LEU A 176 -16.19 -0.24 16.83
N PRO A 177 -15.17 -0.08 17.68
CA PRO A 177 -14.21 -1.15 17.97
C PRO A 177 -14.94 -2.35 18.61
N PRO A 178 -14.54 -3.60 18.30
CA PRO A 178 -15.18 -4.77 18.87
C PRO A 178 -14.88 -4.89 20.37
N GLY A 179 -15.94 -4.88 21.19
CA GLY A 179 -15.96 -5.52 22.51
C GLY A 179 -15.63 -4.64 23.72
N GLN A 180 -16.59 -3.84 24.18
CA GLN A 180 -16.87 -3.76 25.62
C GLN A 180 -18.30 -4.21 25.82
N SER A 181 -18.47 -5.36 26.46
CA SER A 181 -19.75 -5.88 26.90
C SER A 181 -20.36 -4.94 27.93
N VAL A 182 -21.26 -4.07 27.48
CA VAL A 182 -22.22 -3.41 28.37
C VAL A 182 -23.18 -4.52 28.85
N PRO A 183 -23.34 -4.76 30.16
CA PRO A 183 -24.30 -5.73 30.64
C PRO A 183 -25.72 -5.29 30.21
N PRO A 184 -26.59 -6.23 29.81
CA PRO A 184 -27.91 -5.86 29.33
C PRO A 184 -28.69 -5.17 30.45
N LEU A 185 -29.11 -3.93 30.19
CA LEU A 185 -30.27 -3.36 30.87
C LEU A 185 -31.46 -4.28 30.58
N THR A 186 -32.14 -4.68 31.66
CA THR A 186 -33.33 -5.52 31.62
C THR A 186 -34.42 -4.81 30.85
N ASP A 187 -34.76 -5.34 29.66
CA ASP A 187 -35.85 -4.79 28.86
C ASP A 187 -37.20 -5.09 29.52
N GLY A 188 -37.81 -4.01 30.03
CA GLY A 188 -39.26 -3.90 30.10
C GLY A 188 -39.85 -3.90 28.69
N THR A 189 -40.42 -5.04 28.31
CA THR A 189 -41.61 -5.17 27.46
C THR A 189 -41.78 -4.18 26.31
N LEU A 190 -41.31 -4.55 25.12
CA LEU A 190 -41.96 -4.17 23.86
C LEU A 190 -42.07 -5.39 22.93
N ARG A 191 -43.22 -6.05 23.03
CA ARG A 191 -43.70 -7.00 22.03
C ARG A 191 -44.16 -6.23 20.79
N LEU A 192 -43.67 -6.64 19.62
CA LEU A 192 -44.37 -6.44 18.35
C LEU A 192 -44.13 -7.65 17.43
N ASP A 193 -45.23 -8.06 16.81
CA ASP A 193 -45.49 -9.39 16.26
C ASP A 193 -44.56 -9.83 15.13
N GLN A 194 -44.09 -11.09 15.23
CA GLN A 194 -43.51 -11.84 14.13
C GLN A 194 -44.61 -12.39 13.23
N SER A 195 -44.71 -11.90 11.99
CA SER A 195 -45.35 -12.63 10.91
C SER A 195 -44.29 -13.46 10.18
N ARG A 196 -44.38 -14.79 10.36
CA ARG A 196 -43.53 -15.80 9.72
C ARG A 196 -43.92 -15.96 8.24
N GLY A 197 -42.99 -15.66 7.34
CA GLY A 197 -42.95 -16.18 5.98
C GLY A 197 -41.61 -16.89 5.76
N ARG A 198 -41.63 -18.23 5.74
CA ARG A 198 -40.46 -19.10 5.55
C ARG A 198 -40.23 -19.33 4.06
N GLY A 199 -39.07 -18.91 3.55
CA GLY A 199 -38.51 -19.35 2.27
C GLY A 199 -37.03 -19.66 2.49
N GLU A 200 -36.67 -20.93 2.39
CA GLU A 200 -35.30 -21.42 2.59
C GLU A 200 -34.41 -21.09 1.38
N GLY A 201 -33.27 -20.47 1.65
CA GLY A 201 -32.17 -20.25 0.72
C GLY A 201 -30.96 -19.74 1.50
N SER A 202 -29.91 -20.54 1.58
CA SER A 202 -28.66 -20.30 2.31
C SER A 202 -28.14 -18.86 2.20
N THR A 203 -28.21 -18.11 3.30
CA THR A 203 -27.52 -16.83 3.48
C THR A 203 -26.51 -16.98 4.61
N GLN A 204 -25.23 -16.78 4.31
CA GLN A 204 -24.25 -16.35 5.29
C GLN A 204 -24.85 -15.20 6.13
N PRO A 205 -24.51 -15.05 7.42
CA PRO A 205 -25.11 -14.02 8.26
C PRO A 205 -24.77 -12.65 7.66
N THR A 206 -25.72 -12.06 6.94
CA THR A 206 -25.65 -10.70 6.48
C THR A 206 -26.01 -9.88 7.70
N VAL A 207 -25.01 -9.30 8.36
CA VAL A 207 -25.23 -8.33 9.43
C VAL A 207 -26.06 -7.21 8.83
N PRO A 208 -27.30 -6.96 9.30
CA PRO A 208 -28.10 -5.86 8.78
C PRO A 208 -27.34 -4.56 9.01
N ARG A 209 -27.04 -3.84 7.92
CA ARG A 209 -26.44 -2.50 8.00
C ARG A 209 -27.43 -1.58 8.71
N TYR A 210 -27.10 -1.17 9.93
CA TYR A 210 -27.82 -0.10 10.60
C TYR A 210 -27.20 1.23 10.18
N VAL A 211 -27.89 1.93 9.27
CA VAL A 211 -27.61 3.34 8.98
C VAL A 211 -28.54 4.15 9.88
N PRO A 212 -28.02 4.91 10.86
CA PRO A 212 -28.88 5.72 11.72
C PRO A 212 -29.66 6.74 10.87
N PRO A 213 -30.96 6.96 11.14
CA PRO A 213 -31.79 7.87 10.36
C PRO A 213 -31.38 9.36 10.45
N PHE A 214 -30.44 9.71 11.33
CA PHE A 214 -29.85 11.05 11.45
C PHE A 214 -28.46 11.17 10.80
N ALA A 215 -27.90 10.09 10.26
CA ALA A 215 -26.75 10.21 9.37
C ALA A 215 -27.23 11.00 8.16
N ALA A 216 -26.74 12.24 8.00
CA ALA A 216 -27.10 13.07 6.87
C ALA A 216 -26.87 12.24 5.60
N PRO A 217 -27.83 12.23 4.64
CA PRO A 217 -27.58 11.61 3.35
C PRO A 217 -26.29 12.22 2.83
N GLY A 218 -25.25 11.40 2.69
CA GLY A 218 -23.96 11.85 2.18
C GLY A 218 -24.22 12.64 0.90
N GLY A 219 -23.56 13.80 0.78
CA GLY A 219 -23.64 14.59 -0.45
C GLY A 219 -23.42 13.67 -1.64
N GLU A 220 -24.28 13.78 -2.66
CA GLU A 220 -24.19 12.96 -3.86
C GLU A 220 -22.75 13.03 -4.41
N ASP A 221 -22.12 11.87 -4.62
CA ASP A 221 -20.76 11.81 -5.14
C ASP A 221 -20.65 12.67 -6.42
N PRO A 222 -19.65 13.56 -6.52
CA PRO A 222 -19.51 14.38 -7.72
C PRO A 222 -19.32 13.48 -8.95
N PRO A 223 -19.88 13.87 -10.11
CA PRO A 223 -19.71 13.09 -11.32
C PRO A 223 -18.22 13.03 -11.70
N VAL A 224 -17.85 11.90 -12.29
CA VAL A 224 -16.51 11.66 -12.82
C VAL A 224 -16.45 12.24 -14.22
N GLU A 225 -15.66 13.30 -14.39
CA GLU A 225 -15.41 13.90 -15.69
C GLU A 225 -14.42 13.03 -16.48
N VAL A 226 -14.94 12.35 -17.51
CA VAL A 226 -14.14 11.56 -18.45
C VAL A 226 -13.83 12.42 -19.67
N GLU A 227 -12.56 12.76 -19.85
CA GLU A 227 -12.07 13.46 -21.03
C GLU A 227 -11.27 12.51 -21.91
N VAL A 228 -11.61 12.41 -23.19
CA VAL A 228 -10.90 11.59 -24.19
C VAL A 228 -10.27 12.51 -25.20
N VAL A 229 -8.96 12.40 -25.39
CA VAL A 229 -8.17 13.18 -26.34
C VAL A 229 -7.76 12.29 -27.50
N GLY A 230 -7.96 12.78 -28.73
CA GLY A 230 -7.63 12.01 -29.92
C GLY A 230 -8.02 12.69 -31.22
N LEU A 231 -7.66 12.05 -32.34
CA LEU A 231 -7.91 12.57 -33.68
C LEU A 231 -9.11 11.86 -34.32
N HIS A 232 -9.81 12.59 -35.18
CA HIS A 232 -10.97 12.10 -35.94
C HIS A 232 -12.07 11.44 -35.06
N LEU A 233 -12.17 11.87 -33.80
CA LEU A 233 -13.11 11.30 -32.81
C LEU A 233 -14.57 11.63 -33.11
N ALA A 234 -14.85 12.74 -33.79
CA ALA A 234 -16.17 13.13 -34.22
C ALA A 234 -16.12 13.73 -35.63
N THR A 235 -17.03 13.29 -36.50
CA THR A 235 -17.25 13.92 -37.81
C THR A 235 -18.51 14.78 -37.71
N GLY A 236 -18.40 16.09 -37.96
CA GLY A 236 -19.30 17.12 -37.43
C GLY A 236 -20.82 16.99 -37.70
N ARG A 237 -21.27 16.15 -38.64
CA ARG A 237 -22.71 15.89 -38.90
C ARG A 237 -23.19 14.47 -38.54
N SER A 238 -22.34 13.67 -37.90
CA SER A 238 -22.68 12.31 -37.46
C SER A 238 -23.30 12.31 -36.05
N ALA A 239 -23.99 11.22 -35.68
CA ALA A 239 -24.47 11.03 -34.32
C ALA A 239 -23.31 11.17 -33.31
N ALA A 240 -23.58 11.83 -32.19
CA ALA A 240 -22.58 12.12 -31.17
C ALA A 240 -21.90 10.82 -30.68
N PRO A 241 -20.58 10.85 -30.40
CA PRO A 241 -19.90 9.75 -29.72
C PRO A 241 -20.60 9.34 -28.43
N ILE A 242 -20.69 8.03 -28.20
CA ILE A 242 -21.41 7.47 -27.05
C ILE A 242 -20.43 6.69 -26.18
N LEU A 243 -20.40 7.01 -24.89
CA LEU A 243 -19.67 6.24 -23.89
C LEU A 243 -20.67 5.40 -23.09
N THR A 244 -20.37 4.11 -22.96
CA THR A 244 -21.11 3.20 -22.07
C THR A 244 -20.19 2.66 -21.00
N ILE A 245 -20.61 2.74 -19.74
CA ILE A 245 -19.91 2.15 -18.59
C ILE A 245 -20.96 1.39 -17.79
N GLY A 246 -20.81 0.08 -17.64
CA GLY A 246 -21.85 -0.77 -17.08
C GLY A 246 -23.18 -0.59 -17.82
N ALA A 247 -24.26 -0.27 -17.08
CA ALA A 247 -25.58 0.00 -17.65
C ALA A 247 -25.79 1.47 -18.07
N TRP A 248 -24.87 2.37 -17.71
CA TRP A 248 -24.98 3.79 -18.04
C TRP A 248 -24.52 4.07 -19.47
N ARG A 249 -25.17 5.04 -20.10
CA ARG A 249 -24.90 5.49 -21.46
C ARG A 249 -25.02 7.02 -21.50
N GLY A 250 -24.01 7.68 -22.06
CA GLY A 250 -24.00 9.13 -22.23
C GLY A 250 -23.43 9.57 -23.57
N GLU A 251 -23.91 10.70 -24.07
CA GLU A 251 -23.40 11.35 -25.26
C GLU A 251 -22.27 12.32 -24.91
N ALA A 252 -21.29 12.44 -25.80
CA ALA A 252 -20.16 13.34 -25.61
C ALA A 252 -20.56 14.80 -25.81
N THR A 253 -20.03 15.67 -24.95
CA THR A 253 -19.82 17.07 -25.35
C THR A 253 -18.58 17.11 -26.24
N VAL A 254 -18.76 17.46 -27.51
CA VAL A 254 -17.70 17.40 -28.53
C VAL A 254 -17.01 18.75 -28.65
N THR A 255 -15.68 18.74 -28.53
CA THR A 255 -14.79 19.87 -28.82
C THR A 255 -13.70 19.41 -29.80
N PRO A 256 -12.94 20.31 -30.44
CA PRO A 256 -11.84 19.90 -31.32
C PRO A 256 -10.90 18.93 -30.59
N GLU A 257 -10.71 17.74 -31.16
CA GLU A 257 -9.83 16.67 -30.64
C GLU A 257 -10.17 16.11 -29.26
N ARG A 258 -11.32 16.51 -28.67
CA ARG A 258 -11.66 16.19 -27.28
C ARG A 258 -13.14 15.84 -27.13
N LEU A 259 -13.40 14.75 -26.44
CA LEU A 259 -14.73 14.33 -25.99
C LEU A 259 -14.81 14.42 -24.48
N ARG A 260 -15.89 15.01 -23.96
CA ARG A 260 -16.13 15.08 -22.52
C ARG A 260 -17.44 14.40 -22.15
N PHE A 261 -17.40 13.63 -21.05
CA PHE A 261 -18.55 12.94 -20.49
C PHE A 261 -18.58 13.19 -18.98
N SER A 262 -19.76 13.58 -18.48
CA SER A 262 -20.01 13.63 -17.05
C SER A 262 -20.67 12.31 -16.63
N VAL A 263 -19.89 11.42 -16.02
CA VAL A 263 -20.33 10.06 -15.68
C VAL A 263 -20.68 9.99 -14.18
N PRO A 264 -21.88 9.56 -13.79
CA PRO A 264 -22.21 9.43 -12.37
C PRO A 264 -21.25 8.45 -11.68
N ARG A 265 -20.70 8.85 -10.53
CA ARG A 265 -19.71 8.04 -9.80
C ARG A 265 -20.24 6.65 -9.41
N SER A 266 -21.55 6.54 -9.18
CA SER A 266 -22.26 5.31 -8.81
C SER A 266 -22.17 4.19 -9.86
N VAL A 267 -21.94 4.54 -11.12
CA VAL A 267 -21.82 3.62 -12.26
C VAL A 267 -20.53 2.80 -12.19
N PHE A 268 -19.48 3.36 -11.60
CA PHE A 268 -18.21 2.66 -11.44
C PHE A 268 -18.30 1.68 -10.26
N PRO A 269 -18.13 0.37 -10.50
CA PRO A 269 -18.19 -0.63 -9.45
C PRO A 269 -17.04 -0.39 -8.47
N THR A 270 -17.35 -0.35 -7.19
CA THR A 270 -16.38 -0.08 -6.12
C THR A 270 -16.32 -1.26 -5.16
N ASP A 271 -15.13 -1.48 -4.60
CA ASP A 271 -14.87 -2.47 -3.56
C ASP A 271 -14.50 -1.71 -2.28
N ALA A 272 -14.82 -2.27 -1.12
CA ALA A 272 -14.56 -1.62 0.15
C ALA A 272 -13.07 -1.54 0.50
N ALA A 273 -12.24 -2.39 -0.11
CA ALA A 273 -10.85 -2.57 0.27
C ALA A 273 -9.89 -2.60 -0.92
N ARG A 274 -10.30 -3.15 -2.07
CA ARG A 274 -9.39 -3.45 -3.19
C ARG A 274 -9.59 -2.56 -4.41
N THR A 275 -8.52 -2.39 -5.18
CA THR A 275 -8.65 -1.75 -6.49
C THR A 275 -9.42 -2.65 -7.46
N ARG A 276 -10.12 -2.06 -8.43
CA ARG A 276 -10.77 -2.81 -9.51
C ARG A 276 -10.54 -2.17 -10.87
N PHE A 277 -10.37 -3.00 -11.89
CA PHE A 277 -10.50 -2.52 -13.26
C PHE A 277 -11.96 -2.39 -13.65
N THR A 278 -12.24 -1.36 -14.42
CA THR A 278 -13.52 -1.15 -15.09
C THR A 278 -13.25 -0.65 -16.49
N THR A 279 -14.07 -1.08 -17.43
CA THR A 279 -13.90 -0.74 -18.84
C THR A 279 -15.12 0.04 -19.33
N GLY A 280 -14.87 1.18 -19.97
CA GLY A 280 -15.86 1.94 -20.70
C GLY A 280 -15.74 1.68 -22.21
N SER A 281 -16.86 1.48 -22.89
CA SER A 281 -16.90 1.28 -24.33
C SER A 281 -17.29 2.60 -25.01
N LEU A 282 -16.34 3.21 -25.72
CA LEU A 282 -16.54 4.41 -26.52
C LEU A 282 -16.88 4.01 -27.96
N ALA A 283 -18.12 4.27 -28.37
CA ALA A 283 -18.58 4.04 -29.73
C ALA A 283 -18.50 5.33 -30.55
N LEU A 284 -17.74 5.28 -31.65
CA LEU A 284 -17.54 6.35 -32.61
C LEU A 284 -18.12 5.97 -33.96
N ARG A 285 -18.58 6.95 -34.73
CA ARG A 285 -18.95 6.76 -36.14
C ARG A 285 -17.90 7.37 -37.05
N HIS A 286 -17.34 6.53 -37.92
CA HIS A 286 -16.36 6.95 -38.92
C HIS A 286 -16.65 6.26 -40.26
N ALA A 287 -16.72 7.04 -41.35
CA ALA A 287 -16.98 6.53 -42.71
C ALA A 287 -18.11 5.48 -42.77
N SER A 288 -19.28 5.82 -42.19
CA SER A 288 -20.48 4.98 -42.03
C SER A 288 -20.33 3.66 -41.23
N ARG A 289 -19.16 3.41 -40.61
CA ARG A 289 -18.92 2.29 -39.70
C ARG A 289 -18.91 2.73 -38.24
N ALA A 290 -19.34 1.84 -37.36
CA ALA A 290 -19.18 2.01 -35.92
C ALA A 290 -17.84 1.42 -35.49
N VAL A 291 -17.01 2.24 -34.84
CA VAL A 291 -15.72 1.84 -34.26
C VAL A 291 -15.85 1.91 -32.74
N THR A 292 -15.27 0.94 -32.04
CA THR A 292 -15.36 0.86 -30.58
C THR A 292 -13.97 0.87 -29.96
N PHE A 293 -13.76 1.74 -28.98
CA PHE A 293 -12.57 1.77 -28.12
C PHE A 293 -12.95 1.38 -26.70
N GLN A 294 -12.13 0.55 -26.06
CA GLN A 294 -12.27 0.11 -24.67
C GLN A 294 -11.33 0.93 -23.79
N LEU A 295 -11.90 1.85 -23.03
CA LEU A 295 -11.22 2.72 -22.09
C LEU A 295 -11.08 2.00 -20.74
N LEU A 296 -9.86 1.74 -20.30
CA LEU A 296 -9.54 1.05 -19.05
C LEU A 296 -9.29 2.05 -17.92
N PHE A 297 -10.04 1.92 -16.83
CA PHE A 297 -9.90 2.73 -15.63
C PHE A 297 -9.60 1.83 -14.43
N THR A 298 -8.83 2.34 -13.47
CA THR A 298 -8.68 1.72 -12.14
C THR A 298 -9.57 2.47 -11.15
N VAL A 299 -10.52 1.77 -10.53
CA VAL A 299 -11.38 2.33 -9.48
C VAL A 299 -10.68 2.13 -8.13
N LEU A 300 -10.49 3.22 -7.40
CA LEU A 300 -9.95 3.19 -6.04
C LEU A 300 -11.02 2.67 -5.06
N PRO A 301 -10.60 1.91 -4.03
CA PRO A 301 -11.50 1.40 -2.99
C PRO A 301 -12.00 2.50 -2.07
N ASP A 302 -13.10 2.23 -1.36
CA ASP A 302 -13.65 3.16 -0.37
C ASP A 302 -12.69 3.40 0.81
N ARG A 303 -11.83 2.42 1.15
CA ARG A 303 -10.82 2.55 2.20
C ARG A 303 -9.40 2.50 1.62
N PRO A 304 -8.53 3.47 1.96
CA PRO A 304 -7.16 3.51 1.44
C PRO A 304 -6.23 2.45 2.03
N GLY A 305 -6.62 1.81 3.14
CA GLY A 305 -5.87 0.73 3.77
C GLY A 305 -5.57 0.99 5.24
N SER A 306 -4.43 0.49 5.72
CA SER A 306 -4.02 0.59 7.12
C SER A 306 -2.51 0.74 7.27
N PHE A 307 -2.09 1.14 8.46
CA PHE A 307 -0.69 1.30 8.82
C PHE A 307 -0.43 0.95 10.28
N ALA A 308 0.83 0.68 10.61
CA ALA A 308 1.33 0.60 11.98
C ALA A 308 2.72 1.22 12.06
N PHE A 309 2.96 2.00 13.09
CA PHE A 309 4.23 2.66 13.36
C PHE A 309 4.78 2.21 14.72
N ASP A 310 5.95 1.57 14.67
CA ASP A 310 6.66 1.05 15.83
C ASP A 310 7.93 1.86 16.05
N GLN A 311 8.18 2.23 17.31
CA GLN A 311 9.31 3.06 17.70
C GLN A 311 10.11 2.35 18.78
N ARG A 312 11.41 2.18 18.56
CA ARG A 312 12.34 1.80 19.62
C ARG A 312 12.81 3.08 20.29
N ILE A 313 12.59 3.18 21.60
CA ILE A 313 12.96 4.35 22.38
C ILE A 313 14.01 3.96 23.42
N ARG A 314 14.92 4.90 23.72
CA ARG A 314 15.84 4.81 24.83
C ARG A 314 15.47 5.87 25.86
N THR A 315 15.00 5.41 27.00
CA THR A 315 14.69 6.25 28.17
C THR A 315 15.71 6.00 29.27
N THR A 316 15.68 6.83 30.30
CA THR A 316 16.50 6.65 31.51
C THR A 316 15.57 6.39 32.69
N GLU A 317 15.76 5.25 33.35
CA GLU A 317 15.06 4.91 34.59
C GLU A 317 16.00 5.03 35.78
N LEU A 318 15.45 5.41 36.94
CA LEU A 318 16.22 5.50 38.18
C LEU A 318 16.30 4.13 38.85
N GLU A 319 17.50 3.55 38.89
CA GLU A 319 17.79 2.36 39.67
C GLU A 319 18.13 2.78 41.11
N THR A 320 17.46 2.18 42.09
CA THR A 320 17.68 2.49 43.52
C THR A 320 18.18 1.26 44.27
N ASN A 321 19.17 1.45 45.15
CA ASN A 321 19.64 0.41 46.07
C ASN A 321 19.82 0.98 47.48
N THR A 322 19.77 0.15 48.52
CA THR A 322 20.04 0.59 49.89
C THR A 322 21.49 0.30 50.24
N GLN A 323 22.23 1.32 50.67
CA GLN A 323 23.58 1.18 51.19
C GLN A 323 23.58 1.36 52.70
N VAL A 324 24.25 0.42 53.37
CA VAL A 324 24.54 0.46 54.79
C VAL A 324 26.03 0.67 54.95
N SER A 325 26.44 1.65 55.77
CA SER A 325 27.86 1.85 56.07
C SER A 325 28.38 0.81 57.07
N PRO A 326 29.69 0.52 57.07
CA PRO A 326 30.34 -0.14 58.20
C PRO A 326 30.07 0.60 59.51
N GLU A 327 30.10 -0.14 60.61
CA GLU A 327 30.00 0.41 61.95
C GLU A 327 31.28 1.15 62.33
N ILE A 328 31.11 2.37 62.84
CA ILE A 328 32.21 3.24 63.29
C ILE A 328 32.12 3.34 64.81
N LEU A 329 33.23 3.01 65.46
CA LEU A 329 33.37 3.03 66.91
C LEU A 329 34.18 4.24 67.37
N ALA A 330 33.60 5.06 68.23
CA ALA A 330 34.32 6.05 69.01
C ALA A 330 34.41 5.56 70.46
N ARG A 331 35.62 5.52 71.04
CA ARG A 331 35.83 5.24 72.47
C ARG A 331 36.56 6.39 73.14
N ALA A 332 36.00 6.90 74.23
CA ALA A 332 36.61 7.96 75.02
C ALA A 332 37.00 7.47 76.42
N PRO A 333 38.19 7.86 76.93
CA PRO A 333 38.58 7.59 78.30
C PRO A 333 37.74 8.41 79.29
N ALA A 334 37.96 8.18 80.59
CA ALA A 334 37.16 8.78 81.64
C ALA A 334 37.16 10.32 81.56
N GLY A 335 35.97 10.91 81.48
CA GLY A 335 35.79 12.37 81.47
C GLY A 335 36.17 13.10 80.17
N GLU A 336 36.63 12.39 79.14
CA GLU A 336 36.99 12.99 77.84
C GLU A 336 35.90 12.73 76.79
N THR A 337 35.73 13.65 75.85
CA THR A 337 34.88 13.44 74.66
C THR A 337 35.76 13.07 73.48
N ARG A 338 35.42 12.02 72.75
CA ARG A 338 36.11 11.64 71.50
C ARG A 338 35.15 11.62 70.33
N THR A 339 35.58 12.21 69.22
CA THR A 339 34.85 12.18 67.95
C THR A 339 35.67 11.43 66.91
N VAL A 340 35.04 10.49 66.21
CA VAL A 340 35.62 9.81 65.05
C VAL A 340 34.83 10.22 63.82
N ARG A 341 35.51 10.87 62.87
CA ARG A 341 34.96 11.28 61.58
C ARG A 341 35.38 10.30 60.49
N ARG A 342 34.44 9.89 59.64
CA ARG A 342 34.69 9.07 58.45
C ARG A 342 33.83 9.53 57.29
N CYS A 343 34.42 9.60 56.11
CA CYS A 343 33.76 9.94 54.85
C CYS A 343 33.72 8.72 53.93
N PHE A 344 32.66 8.64 53.13
CA PHE A 344 32.39 7.53 52.25
C PHE A 344 32.07 8.06 50.85
N ASP A 345 32.71 7.46 49.86
CA ASP A 345 32.42 7.67 48.45
C ASP A 345 31.31 6.71 48.00
N PRO A 346 30.45 7.12 47.06
CA PRO A 346 29.50 6.22 46.46
C PRO A 346 30.25 5.22 45.54
N PRO A 347 29.71 4.02 45.33
CA PRO A 347 30.26 3.09 44.34
C PRO A 347 30.30 3.70 42.93
N PRO A 348 31.20 3.26 42.03
CA PRO A 348 31.31 3.81 40.68
C PRO A 348 29.98 3.81 39.92
N GLY A 349 29.58 4.97 39.41
CA GLY A 349 28.33 5.17 38.66
C GLY A 349 27.07 5.31 39.52
N TRP A 350 27.19 5.28 40.86
CA TRP A 350 26.10 5.56 41.79
C TRP A 350 26.30 6.91 42.47
N ARG A 351 25.21 7.51 42.94
CA ARG A 351 25.23 8.69 43.81
C ARG A 351 24.38 8.45 45.05
N PHE A 352 24.73 9.09 46.16
CA PHE A 352 23.88 9.06 47.35
C PHE A 352 22.66 9.98 47.15
N ASP A 353 21.48 9.50 47.50
CA ASP A 353 20.28 10.31 47.64
C ASP A 353 20.37 11.12 48.94
N SER A 354 20.57 12.43 48.82
CA SER A 354 20.75 13.33 49.96
C SER A 354 19.47 13.53 50.78
N GLU A 355 18.30 13.24 50.20
CA GLU A 355 16.99 13.31 50.86
C GLU A 355 16.68 12.01 51.62
N LYS A 356 17.20 10.87 51.15
CA LYS A 356 16.94 9.54 51.74
C LYS A 356 18.16 8.96 52.44
N ARG A 357 18.69 9.70 53.42
CA ARG A 357 19.77 9.27 54.31
C ARG A 357 19.38 9.43 55.77
N ARG A 358 19.81 8.48 56.60
CA ARG A 358 19.64 8.54 58.05
C ARG A 358 20.85 7.99 58.80
N VAL A 359 21.09 8.54 59.98
CA VAL A 359 22.05 8.00 60.93
C VAL A 359 21.39 6.93 61.79
N VAL A 360 22.15 5.92 62.17
CA VAL A 360 21.72 4.85 63.07
C VAL A 360 22.74 4.73 64.20
N ILE A 361 22.28 4.96 65.42
CA ILE A 361 23.04 4.63 66.62
C ILE A 361 22.83 3.14 66.87
N VAL A 362 23.89 2.35 66.72
CA VAL A 362 23.84 0.90 66.93
C VAL A 362 23.86 0.61 68.42
N GLU A 363 24.79 1.24 69.14
CA GLU A 363 24.97 1.00 70.57
C GLU A 363 25.61 2.22 71.26
N ARG A 364 25.22 2.45 72.52
CA ARG A 364 25.84 3.44 73.41
C ARG A 364 26.19 2.75 74.72
N LEU A 365 27.48 2.74 75.03
CA LEU A 365 28.01 2.10 76.22
C LEU A 365 28.70 3.12 77.12
N GLY A 366 28.52 2.95 78.42
CA GLY A 366 29.18 3.72 79.47
C GLY A 366 29.64 2.81 80.61
N TRP A 367 30.73 3.16 81.29
CA TRP A 367 31.26 2.42 82.44
C TRP A 367 31.83 3.34 83.50
N VAL A 368 31.53 3.05 84.77
CA VAL A 368 32.17 3.63 85.96
C VAL A 368 32.69 2.48 86.80
N ASP A 369 33.98 2.49 87.18
CA ASP A 369 34.61 1.41 87.96
C ASP A 369 34.29 0.00 87.43
N ASP A 370 34.43 -0.18 86.12
CA ASP A 370 34.11 -1.41 85.37
C ASP A 370 32.64 -1.90 85.44
N THR A 371 31.74 -1.11 86.02
CA THR A 371 30.29 -1.38 86.04
C THR A 371 29.62 -0.72 84.84
N PRO A 372 28.95 -1.47 83.94
CA PRO A 372 28.30 -0.91 82.75
C PRO A 372 27.03 -0.15 83.10
N ASP A 373 26.91 1.08 82.59
CA ASP A 373 25.71 1.93 82.67
C ASP A 373 25.60 2.79 81.40
N GLU A 374 24.64 2.50 80.54
CA GLU A 374 24.40 3.21 79.28
C GLU A 374 24.02 4.68 79.48
N THR A 375 23.41 5.02 80.62
CA THR A 375 23.00 6.40 80.93
C THR A 375 24.20 7.33 81.14
N MET A 376 25.39 6.76 81.33
CA MET A 376 26.64 7.49 81.46
C MET A 376 27.24 7.92 80.10
N ASN A 377 26.63 7.55 78.97
CA ASN A 377 27.05 7.96 77.63
C ASN A 377 26.00 8.85 76.92
N ALA A 378 26.30 10.15 76.84
CA ALA A 378 25.56 11.15 76.07
C ALA A 378 26.07 11.31 74.62
N GLY A 379 26.70 10.27 74.09
CA GLY A 379 27.23 10.21 72.74
C GLY A 379 26.15 10.30 71.66
N ALA A 380 26.56 10.71 70.46
CA ALA A 380 25.69 10.97 69.32
C ALA A 380 26.34 10.51 68.02
N VAL A 381 25.50 10.34 66.99
CA VAL A 381 25.94 10.01 65.62
C VAL A 381 25.25 11.01 64.69
N GLU A 382 26.03 11.76 63.93
CA GLU A 382 25.52 12.88 63.13
C GLU A 382 26.19 12.93 61.75
N PHE A 383 25.44 13.38 60.73
CA PHE A 383 26.04 13.72 59.44
C PHE A 383 26.79 15.04 59.57
N VAL A 384 27.99 15.10 58.99
CA VAL A 384 28.82 16.31 58.97
C VAL A 384 29.08 16.74 57.53
N THR A 385 29.53 17.99 57.36
CA THR A 385 29.82 18.57 56.04
C THR A 385 30.78 17.68 55.26
N PRO A 386 30.39 17.25 54.04
CA PRO A 386 31.22 16.35 53.25
C PRO A 386 32.47 17.04 52.72
N GLU A 387 33.52 16.26 52.44
CA GLU A 387 34.79 16.78 51.91
C GLU A 387 34.73 16.96 50.38
N SER A 388 33.80 16.28 49.72
CA SER A 388 33.49 16.39 48.30
C SER A 388 31.98 16.35 48.08
N PRO A 389 31.45 16.95 47.00
CA PRO A 389 30.00 17.12 46.80
C PRO A 389 29.20 15.80 46.79
N ASP A 390 29.83 14.70 46.39
CA ASP A 390 29.18 13.40 46.24
C ASP A 390 29.39 12.45 47.44
N GLN A 391 30.05 12.91 48.51
CA GLN A 391 30.35 12.09 49.68
C GLN A 391 29.31 12.22 50.79
N ILE A 392 29.24 11.18 51.64
CA ILE A 392 28.61 11.26 52.95
C ILE A 392 29.68 11.14 54.02
N CYS A 393 29.70 12.08 54.96
CA CYS A 393 30.58 12.04 56.13
C CYS A 393 29.77 11.88 57.41
N LEU A 394 30.22 10.97 58.28
CA LEU A 394 29.62 10.66 59.57
C LEU A 394 30.59 11.04 60.69
N ALA A 395 30.07 11.66 61.75
CA ALA A 395 30.77 11.83 63.01
C ALA A 395 30.11 10.97 64.09
N VAL A 396 30.90 10.09 64.70
CA VAL A 396 30.49 9.30 65.87
C VAL A 396 31.17 9.89 67.09
N ILE A 397 30.37 10.30 68.08
CA ILE A 397 30.79 11.02 69.26
C ILE A 397 30.55 10.13 70.48
N ALA A 398 31.62 9.83 71.22
CA ALA A 398 31.55 9.24 72.56
C ALA A 398 31.71 10.37 73.58
N ARG A 399 30.69 10.58 74.42
CA ARG A 399 30.62 11.72 75.34
C ARG A 399 30.16 11.24 76.73
N PRO A 400 31.00 11.31 77.76
CA PRO A 400 30.61 10.95 79.12
C PRO A 400 29.72 12.01 79.74
N VAL A 401 28.79 11.58 80.60
CA VAL A 401 27.90 12.48 81.37
C VAL A 401 28.61 13.06 82.60
N ASN A 402 29.62 12.36 83.14
CA ASN A 402 30.43 12.80 84.28
C ASN A 402 31.93 12.53 84.04
N LYS A 403 32.80 12.92 84.98
CA LYS A 403 34.26 12.82 84.83
C LYS A 403 34.82 11.41 85.04
N GLU A 404 34.02 10.50 85.61
CA GLU A 404 34.45 9.15 86.00
C GLU A 404 34.07 8.11 84.93
N ALA A 405 33.10 8.44 84.06
CA ALA A 405 32.60 7.55 83.03
C ALA A 405 33.53 7.43 81.82
N ARG A 406 33.89 6.19 81.47
CA ARG A 406 34.41 5.83 80.14
C ARG A 406 33.24 5.58 79.20
N THR A 407 33.37 5.91 77.92
CA THR A 407 32.26 5.78 76.96
C THR A 407 32.68 5.17 75.63
N ALA A 408 31.74 4.46 75.00
CA ALA A 408 31.87 3.98 73.62
C ALA A 408 30.55 4.15 72.87
N THR A 409 30.60 4.77 71.70
CA THR A 409 29.44 4.94 70.81
C THR A 409 29.74 4.24 69.50
N ILE A 410 28.80 3.42 69.03
CA ILE A 410 28.86 2.75 67.73
C ILE A 410 27.76 3.33 66.84
N GLY A 411 28.16 3.86 65.68
CA GLY A 411 27.27 4.50 64.73
C GLY A 411 27.49 4.00 63.31
N ARG A 412 26.44 4.05 62.51
CA ARG A 412 26.48 3.84 61.06
C ARG A 412 25.48 4.77 60.38
N PHE A 413 25.46 4.79 59.06
CA PHE A 413 24.37 5.39 58.30
C PHE A 413 23.74 4.38 57.34
N GLU A 414 22.50 4.68 56.98
CA GLU A 414 21.76 4.00 55.93
C GLU A 414 21.32 5.06 54.92
N THR A 415 21.51 4.78 53.64
CA THR A 415 21.18 5.72 52.56
C THR A 415 20.67 4.98 51.33
N THR A 416 19.93 5.68 50.48
CA THR A 416 19.58 5.18 49.16
C THR A 416 20.67 5.59 48.17
N LEU A 417 21.21 4.63 47.44
CA LEU A 417 22.01 4.85 46.24
C LEU A 417 21.08 4.94 45.04
N VAL A 418 21.32 5.90 44.17
CA VAL A 418 20.58 6.04 42.91
C VAL A 418 21.53 6.09 41.72
N ARG A 419 21.10 5.53 40.59
CA ARG A 419 21.83 5.55 39.32
C ARG A 419 20.86 5.63 38.16
N ASP A 420 21.16 6.45 37.16
CA ASP A 420 20.40 6.49 35.93
C ASP A 420 20.80 5.31 35.03
N LYS A 421 19.83 4.45 34.73
CA LYS A 421 20.02 3.28 33.88
C LYS A 421 19.31 3.52 32.54
N PRO A 422 20.03 3.46 31.41
CA PRO A 422 19.36 3.50 30.11
C PRO A 422 18.53 2.23 29.93
N VAL A 423 17.25 2.40 29.61
CA VAL A 423 16.30 1.33 29.34
C VAL A 423 15.79 1.51 27.92
N GLU A 424 15.84 0.42 27.16
CA GLU A 424 15.27 0.37 25.83
C GLU A 424 13.90 -0.27 25.87
N SER A 425 12.92 0.36 25.25
CA SER A 425 11.57 -0.14 25.12
C SER A 425 11.03 0.09 23.70
N VAL A 426 9.93 -0.57 23.37
CA VAL A 426 9.26 -0.42 22.07
C VAL A 426 7.88 0.13 22.31
N VAL A 427 7.56 1.23 21.63
CA VAL A 427 6.23 1.83 21.60
C VAL A 427 5.58 1.46 20.28
N GLN A 428 4.41 0.83 20.36
CA GLN A 428 3.62 0.40 19.21
C GLN A 428 2.36 1.26 19.11
N SER A 429 2.13 1.85 17.94
CA SER A 429 0.88 2.59 17.69
C SER A 429 -0.34 1.69 17.47
N GLY A 430 -0.12 0.38 17.27
CA GLY A 430 -1.16 -0.55 16.83
C GLY A 430 -1.54 -0.34 15.36
N ILE A 431 -2.38 -1.22 14.84
CA ILE A 431 -2.87 -1.12 13.46
C ILE A 431 -3.98 -0.06 13.41
N ARG A 432 -3.78 0.98 12.60
CA ARG A 432 -4.74 2.08 12.39
C ARG A 432 -5.17 2.11 10.93
N ALA A 433 -6.44 2.45 10.68
CA ALA A 433 -6.95 2.67 9.34
C ALA A 433 -6.44 4.01 8.77
N LEU A 434 -6.19 4.04 7.47
CA LEU A 434 -6.03 5.28 6.71
C LEU A 434 -7.41 5.78 6.27
N ASP A 435 -7.53 7.09 6.09
CA ASP A 435 -8.73 7.77 5.60
C ASP A 435 -8.38 8.65 4.38
N TRP A 436 -9.29 8.74 3.41
CA TRP A 436 -9.09 9.52 2.18
C TRP A 436 -9.23 11.03 2.41
N HIS A 437 -9.94 11.44 3.46
CA HIS A 437 -10.29 12.83 3.78
C HIS A 437 -9.50 13.34 4.99
N GLU A 438 -9.12 12.46 5.91
CA GLU A 438 -8.41 12.84 7.14
C GLU A 438 -6.97 12.30 7.20
N PRO A 439 -5.98 13.18 7.47
CA PRO A 439 -4.61 12.73 7.68
C PRO A 439 -4.44 12.05 9.04
N ALA A 440 -3.76 10.90 9.06
CA ALA A 440 -3.38 10.22 10.28
C ALA A 440 -2.12 10.85 10.88
N ARG A 441 -2.23 11.28 12.14
CA ARG A 441 -1.14 11.91 12.90
C ARG A 441 -0.67 10.98 14.01
N LEU A 442 0.65 10.83 14.15
CA LEU A 442 1.30 10.02 15.20
C LEU A 442 2.42 10.81 15.85
N ALA A 443 2.47 10.76 17.18
CA ALA A 443 3.58 11.33 17.93
C ALA A 443 4.84 10.48 17.74
N ILE A 444 5.95 11.16 17.51
CA ILE A 444 7.29 10.58 17.56
C ILE A 444 7.78 10.72 19.01
N GLU A 445 8.07 9.59 19.64
CA GLU A 445 8.41 9.53 21.06
C GLU A 445 9.80 10.12 21.33
N PRO A 446 9.97 10.89 22.41
CA PRO A 446 11.27 11.43 22.77
C PRO A 446 12.25 10.30 23.08
N GLY A 447 13.46 10.38 22.53
CA GLY A 447 14.46 9.32 22.67
C GLY A 447 14.28 8.15 21.71
N MET A 448 13.43 8.28 20.68
CA MET A 448 13.38 7.34 19.56
C MET A 448 14.77 7.18 18.94
N THR A 449 15.24 5.95 18.84
CA THR A 449 16.52 5.60 18.21
C THR A 449 16.32 4.94 16.85
N GLU A 450 15.28 4.13 16.71
CA GLU A 450 14.91 3.39 15.51
C GLU A 450 13.39 3.39 15.36
N TRP A 451 12.92 3.31 14.12
CA TRP A 451 11.49 3.20 13.83
C TRP A 451 11.23 2.23 12.68
N LYS A 452 10.03 1.69 12.66
CA LYS A 452 9.47 0.91 11.57
C LYS A 452 8.06 1.36 11.24
N LEU A 453 7.79 1.55 9.97
CA LEU A 453 6.47 1.87 9.43
C LEU A 453 6.03 0.74 8.53
N TYR A 454 4.96 0.05 8.94
CA TYR A 454 4.27 -0.95 8.16
C TYR A 454 3.06 -0.31 7.49
N LEU A 455 2.95 -0.47 6.19
CA LEU A 455 1.87 0.08 5.38
C LEU A 455 1.23 -1.05 4.60
N ARG A 456 -0.10 -1.08 4.63
CA ARG A 456 -0.92 -1.93 3.79
C ARG A 456 -1.90 -1.04 3.04
N LEU A 457 -1.51 -0.64 1.83
CA LEU A 457 -2.31 0.23 0.97
C LEU A 457 -3.28 -0.59 0.11
N LEU A 458 -4.51 -0.09 0.03
CA LEU A 458 -5.59 -0.66 -0.78
C LEU A 458 -5.81 -2.16 -0.47
N ASP A 459 -5.49 -2.58 0.76
CA ASP A 459 -5.42 -3.96 1.27
C ASP A 459 -4.65 -4.98 0.40
N GLU A 460 -3.89 -4.50 -0.59
CA GLU A 460 -3.21 -5.29 -1.62
C GLU A 460 -1.72 -4.98 -1.75
N ILE A 461 -1.26 -3.83 -1.25
CA ILE A 461 0.12 -3.36 -1.39
C ILE A 461 0.76 -3.22 -0.02
N ASP A 462 1.57 -4.21 0.35
CA ASP A 462 2.33 -4.19 1.60
C ASP A 462 3.71 -3.54 1.39
N ARG A 463 4.06 -2.60 2.29
CA ARG A 463 5.36 -1.93 2.32
C ARG A 463 5.85 -1.83 3.78
N GLU A 464 7.13 -2.10 3.98
CA GLU A 464 7.82 -1.90 5.25
C GLU A 464 8.94 -0.90 5.03
N TYR A 465 8.98 0.13 5.89
CA TYR A 465 10.04 1.11 5.94
C TYR A 465 10.67 1.07 7.33
N GLY A 466 11.98 1.26 7.39
CA GLY A 466 12.70 1.35 8.66
C GLY A 466 13.78 2.41 8.58
N GLY A 467 14.01 3.10 9.69
CA GLY A 467 14.99 4.16 9.78
C GLY A 467 15.52 4.36 11.19
N LYS A 468 16.59 5.15 11.28
CA LYS A 468 17.13 5.68 12.54
C LYS A 468 16.49 7.04 12.84
N ALA A 469 16.70 7.56 14.05
CA ALA A 469 16.24 8.88 14.48
C ALA A 469 16.45 10.00 13.44
N ASP A 470 17.62 10.00 12.79
CA ASP A 470 18.02 11.07 11.87
C ASP A 470 17.69 10.78 10.39
N ALA A 471 17.02 9.65 10.10
CA ALA A 471 16.78 9.21 8.73
C ALA A 471 15.76 10.07 7.97
N GLY A 472 15.11 11.02 8.64
CA GLY A 472 14.04 11.84 8.05
C GLY A 472 12.78 11.05 7.73
N ALA A 473 11.88 11.65 6.95
CA ALA A 473 10.65 10.98 6.53
C ALA A 473 10.96 9.78 5.61
N PRO A 474 10.11 8.74 5.61
CA PRO A 474 10.19 7.67 4.60
C PRO A 474 10.23 8.24 3.18
N PRO A 475 10.79 7.49 2.20
CA PRO A 475 10.96 7.99 0.84
C PRO A 475 9.64 8.45 0.22
N SER A 476 9.69 9.61 -0.46
CA SER A 476 8.58 10.14 -1.26
C SER A 476 8.30 9.24 -2.47
N GLY A 477 7.02 9.15 -2.89
CA GLY A 477 6.63 8.47 -4.13
C GLY A 477 5.84 7.17 -3.95
N ILE A 478 5.20 6.99 -2.79
CA ILE A 478 4.21 5.91 -2.61
C ILE A 478 2.90 6.35 -3.27
N PRO A 479 2.35 5.57 -4.23
CA PRO A 479 1.09 5.93 -4.87
C PRO A 479 -0.02 6.12 -3.84
N PHE A 480 -0.74 7.22 -3.97
CA PHE A 480 -1.88 7.61 -3.15
C PHE A 480 -1.59 7.89 -1.67
N LEU A 481 -0.32 7.99 -1.27
CA LEU A 481 0.05 8.27 0.11
C LEU A 481 1.18 9.31 0.16
N ARG A 482 0.92 10.39 0.90
CA ARG A 482 1.93 11.38 1.26
C ARG A 482 2.33 11.16 2.71
N ILE A 483 3.64 11.11 2.96
CA ILE A 483 4.19 10.97 4.30
C ILE A 483 5.08 12.18 4.57
N THR A 484 4.78 12.89 5.65
CA THR A 484 5.54 14.07 6.09
C THR A 484 5.88 13.96 7.57
N ILE A 485 6.91 14.70 7.98
CA ILE A 485 7.22 14.90 9.39
C ILE A 485 6.98 16.39 9.69
N GLU A 486 6.12 16.65 10.65
CA GLU A 486 5.70 17.98 11.10
C GLU A 486 6.16 18.22 12.56
N ASP A 487 5.86 19.40 13.10
CA ASP A 487 6.17 19.80 14.48
C ASP A 487 7.64 19.62 14.88
N ASP A 488 8.56 20.16 14.07
CA ASP A 488 10.01 20.10 14.29
C ASP A 488 10.55 18.67 14.51
N GLY A 489 9.98 17.67 13.83
CA GLY A 489 10.41 16.28 13.96
C GLY A 489 9.63 15.44 14.97
N ARG A 490 8.55 15.98 15.55
CA ARG A 490 7.78 15.32 16.62
C ARG A 490 6.51 14.62 16.15
N MET A 491 6.09 14.84 14.90
CA MET A 491 4.86 14.25 14.40
C MET A 491 5.06 13.63 13.02
N LEU A 492 4.72 12.35 12.88
CA LEU A 492 4.59 11.68 11.59
C LEU A 492 3.15 11.85 11.08
N VAL A 493 3.00 12.35 9.86
CA VAL A 493 1.70 12.57 9.23
C VAL A 493 1.60 11.72 7.96
N LEU A 494 0.54 10.91 7.88
CA LEU A 494 0.21 10.08 6.74
C LEU A 494 -1.11 10.58 6.15
N GLN A 495 -1.07 11.06 4.91
CA GLN A 495 -2.24 11.57 4.21
C GLN A 495 -2.47 10.74 2.95
N ALA A 496 -3.60 10.05 2.87
CA ALA A 496 -4.01 9.42 1.63
C ALA A 496 -4.49 10.51 0.65
N ASP A 497 -4.09 10.40 -0.61
CA ASP A 497 -4.43 11.38 -1.64
C ASP A 497 -4.77 10.66 -2.95
N PRO A 498 -6.05 10.61 -3.35
CA PRO A 498 -6.48 9.92 -4.57
C PRO A 498 -5.94 10.57 -5.85
N THR A 499 -5.40 11.79 -5.77
CA THR A 499 -4.80 12.51 -6.91
C THR A 499 -3.31 12.25 -7.07
N ALA A 500 -2.64 11.78 -6.01
CA ALA A 500 -1.21 11.42 -6.02
C ALA A 500 -0.97 10.03 -6.63
N GLY A 501 -1.39 9.82 -7.87
CA GLY A 501 -1.08 8.59 -8.62
C GLY A 501 0.43 8.43 -8.91
N PRO A 502 0.86 7.23 -9.34
CA PRO A 502 2.25 6.95 -9.72
C PRO A 502 2.73 7.76 -10.94
#